data_AF-A0A4U9QWW4-F1
#
_entry.id   AF-A0A4U9QWW4-F1
#
_cell.length_a   1.000
_cell.length_b   1.000
_cell.length_c   1.000
_cell.angle_alpha   90.00
_cell.angle_beta   90.00
_cell.angle_gamma   90.00
#
_symmetry.space_group_name_H-M   'P 1'
#
loop_
_entity.id
_entity.type
_entity.pdbx_description
1 polymer ?
#
loop_
_entity_poly.entity_id
_entity_poly.type
_entity_poly.pdbx_seq_one_letter_code
_entity_poly.pdbx_strand_id
1 'polypeptide(L)'
;MKKSEAFNIESEIKSLESALIRINNEIKESPNNKKLEIIKTSYDKNLEILKSMNIAYTNKQWSNYLKCKIDLDKELLKDIKKGNTISGKSEEEIKKDIEVNGILLEKNIEPIYDTVSMQGYNFIKLVLGSALTLIIIIVAIILSADIISSEFESNTYKLLFTQPISKNSILFSKTISITIIVNVIIFSMLALLFFILGVKNGFGDLNYPTQFFINGEIGYIEIGRYIGVGLLSLLTLITFTCALSIFSSIVCSNTSSSISIAIIIVVSLYMIINHGFINSIAHLIPFTYIDISNVLQGNIAIAFKNSGVNPHNAIMNLCISAIIILGLSIFTFERKLEVQNKLKK
;
A
#
# COMPACT_ATOMS: atom_id res chain seq x y z
N MET A 1 -12.84 -2.93 -19.58
CA MET A 1 -12.13 -2.04 -20.54
C MET A 1 -12.67 -0.61 -20.48
N LYS A 2 -11.78 0.39 -20.34
CA LYS A 2 -12.07 1.81 -20.14
C LYS A 2 -12.13 2.57 -21.48
N LYS A 3 -13.08 3.49 -21.63
CA LYS A 3 -13.19 4.36 -22.83
C LYS A 3 -11.93 5.19 -23.11
N SER A 4 -11.22 5.60 -22.06
CA SER A 4 -9.99 6.40 -22.18
C SER A 4 -8.86 5.65 -22.90
N GLU A 5 -8.77 4.33 -22.71
CA GLU A 5 -7.70 3.53 -23.30
C GLU A 5 -7.97 3.25 -24.78
N ALA A 6 -9.22 3.02 -25.16
CA ALA A 6 -9.61 2.97 -26.58
C ALA A 6 -9.25 4.27 -27.31
N PHE A 7 -9.55 5.42 -26.70
CA PHE A 7 -9.18 6.72 -27.26
C PHE A 7 -7.66 6.90 -27.41
N ASN A 8 -6.87 6.44 -26.42
CA ASN A 8 -5.41 6.50 -26.49
C ASN A 8 -4.86 5.65 -27.64
N ILE A 9 -5.35 4.41 -27.80
CA ILE A 9 -4.94 3.52 -28.90
C ILE A 9 -5.28 4.17 -30.26
N GLU A 10 -6.49 4.74 -30.41
CA GLU A 10 -6.87 5.45 -31.63
C GLU A 10 -6.00 6.67 -31.92
N SER A 11 -5.62 7.42 -30.89
CA SER A 11 -4.72 8.56 -31.01
C SER A 11 -3.31 8.13 -31.45
N GLU A 12 -2.79 7.04 -30.88
CA GLU A 12 -1.49 6.48 -31.27
C GLU A 12 -1.51 5.97 -32.72
N ILE A 13 -2.59 5.31 -33.16
CA ILE A 13 -2.79 4.90 -34.55
C ILE A 13 -2.72 6.11 -35.48
N LYS A 14 -3.48 7.18 -35.19
CA LYS A 14 -3.48 8.41 -36.01
C LYS A 14 -2.11 9.08 -36.05
N SER A 15 -1.41 9.10 -34.91
CA SER A 15 -0.04 9.63 -34.83
C SER A 15 0.91 8.86 -35.74
N LEU A 16 0.90 7.53 -35.65
CA LEU A 16 1.73 6.65 -36.49
C LEU A 16 1.39 6.75 -37.97
N GLU A 17 0.11 6.81 -38.34
CA GLU A 17 -0.33 7.02 -39.72
C GLU A 17 0.20 8.36 -40.27
N SER A 18 0.14 9.43 -39.48
CA SER A 18 0.69 10.73 -39.88
C SER A 18 2.21 10.71 -40.03
N ALA A 19 2.92 9.98 -39.17
CA ALA A 19 4.37 9.81 -39.24
C ALA A 19 4.78 9.02 -40.48
N LEU A 20 4.04 7.96 -40.82
CA LEU A 20 4.24 7.17 -42.03
C LEU A 20 4.02 8.00 -43.30
N ILE A 21 3.05 8.91 -43.33
CA ILE A 21 2.86 9.84 -44.46
C ILE A 21 4.09 10.71 -44.66
N ARG A 22 4.65 11.28 -43.57
CA ARG A 22 5.86 12.12 -43.64
C ARG A 22 7.07 11.33 -44.14
N ILE A 23 7.30 10.15 -43.56
CA ILE A 23 8.41 9.26 -43.96
C ILE A 23 8.27 8.83 -45.42
N ASN A 24 7.06 8.51 -45.88
CA ASN A 24 6.83 8.16 -47.29
C ASN A 24 7.13 9.31 -48.25
N ASN A 25 6.89 10.56 -47.84
CA ASN A 25 7.26 11.74 -48.63
C ASN A 25 8.79 11.95 -48.63
N GLU A 26 9.46 11.81 -47.48
CA GLU A 26 10.92 11.90 -47.39
C GLU A 26 11.65 10.80 -48.19
N ILE A 27 11.11 9.58 -48.23
CA ILE A 27 11.65 8.49 -49.05
C ILE A 27 11.52 8.81 -50.55
N LYS A 28 10.43 9.47 -50.98
CA LYS A 28 10.29 9.92 -52.37
C LYS A 28 11.32 10.99 -52.75
N GLU A 29 11.70 11.84 -51.79
CA GLU A 29 12.72 12.87 -51.98
C GLU A 29 14.16 12.32 -51.85
N SER A 30 14.36 11.20 -51.15
CA SER A 30 15.66 10.55 -50.93
C SER A 30 15.61 9.01 -51.05
N PRO A 31 15.49 8.47 -52.27
CA PRO A 31 15.15 7.06 -52.51
C PRO A 31 16.22 6.02 -52.11
N ASN A 32 17.45 6.42 -51.74
CA ASN A 32 18.53 5.49 -51.36
C ASN A 32 18.85 5.47 -49.85
N ASN A 33 18.02 6.11 -49.02
CA ASN A 33 18.26 6.17 -47.58
C ASN A 33 17.76 4.91 -46.86
N LYS A 34 18.62 3.90 -46.76
CA LYS A 34 18.35 2.63 -46.05
C LYS A 34 17.86 2.82 -44.61
N LYS A 35 18.20 3.91 -43.92
CA LYS A 35 17.71 4.18 -42.55
C LYS A 35 16.22 4.52 -42.56
N LEU A 36 15.73 5.28 -43.54
CA LEU A 36 14.31 5.63 -43.65
C LEU A 36 13.45 4.39 -43.98
N GLU A 37 13.95 3.47 -44.80
CA GLU A 37 13.26 2.20 -45.08
C GLU A 37 13.13 1.31 -43.84
N ILE A 38 14.17 1.24 -43.01
CA ILE A 38 14.17 0.48 -41.74
C ILE A 38 13.14 1.08 -40.76
N ILE A 39 13.11 2.41 -40.63
CA ILE A 39 12.17 3.10 -39.74
C ILE A 39 10.74 2.89 -40.24
N LYS A 40 10.49 3.03 -41.55
CA LYS A 40 9.19 2.76 -42.16
C LYS A 40 8.71 1.34 -41.84
N THR A 41 9.57 0.34 -42.03
CA THR A 41 9.22 -1.07 -41.76
C THR A 41 8.85 -1.28 -40.28
N SER A 42 9.57 -0.65 -39.35
CA SER A 42 9.23 -0.68 -37.92
C SER A 42 7.87 -0.03 -37.65
N TYR A 43 7.60 1.13 -38.25
CA TYR A 43 6.36 1.86 -38.05
C TYR A 43 5.14 1.15 -38.66
N ASP A 44 5.28 0.56 -39.85
CA ASP A 44 4.24 -0.25 -40.49
C ASP A 44 3.90 -1.46 -39.60
N LYS A 45 4.91 -2.15 -39.07
CA LYS A 45 4.72 -3.27 -38.13
C LYS A 45 4.01 -2.83 -36.84
N ASN A 46 4.45 -1.73 -36.22
CA ASN A 46 3.81 -1.21 -35.01
C ASN A 46 2.37 -0.76 -35.27
N LEU A 47 2.09 -0.20 -36.43
CA LEU A 47 0.74 0.18 -36.84
C LEU A 47 -0.18 -1.04 -36.98
N GLU A 48 0.29 -2.13 -37.59
CA GLU A 48 -0.46 -3.39 -37.67
C GLU A 48 -0.78 -3.94 -36.28
N ILE A 49 0.21 -3.95 -35.39
CA ILE A 49 0.03 -4.40 -34.00
C ILE A 49 -1.02 -3.52 -33.30
N LEU A 50 -0.94 -2.19 -33.39
CA LEU A 50 -1.91 -1.28 -32.77
C LEU A 50 -3.33 -1.45 -33.33
N LYS A 51 -3.48 -1.67 -34.64
CA LYS A 51 -4.79 -1.96 -35.26
C LYS A 51 -5.37 -3.26 -34.69
N SER A 52 -4.57 -4.31 -34.60
CA SER A 52 -4.99 -5.59 -34.00
C SER A 52 -5.34 -5.44 -32.51
N MET A 53 -4.58 -4.63 -31.78
CA MET A 53 -4.80 -4.29 -30.37
C MET A 53 -6.14 -3.57 -30.18
N ASN A 54 -6.47 -2.60 -31.05
CA ASN A 54 -7.74 -1.88 -30.99
C ASN A 54 -8.95 -2.79 -31.27
N ILE A 55 -8.82 -3.72 -32.23
CA ILE A 55 -9.85 -4.72 -32.52
C ILE A 55 -10.04 -5.65 -31.32
N ALA A 56 -8.96 -6.17 -30.74
CA ALA A 56 -9.00 -7.02 -29.56
C ALA A 56 -9.64 -6.29 -28.36
N TYR A 57 -9.33 -5.01 -28.19
CA TYR A 57 -9.92 -4.16 -27.16
C TYR A 57 -11.43 -3.96 -27.36
N THR A 58 -11.84 -3.61 -28.57
CA THR A 58 -13.25 -3.38 -28.91
C THR A 58 -14.08 -4.64 -28.72
N ASN A 59 -13.51 -5.80 -29.06
CA ASN A 59 -14.14 -7.12 -28.89
C ASN A 59 -14.04 -7.69 -27.46
N LYS A 60 -13.47 -6.94 -26.51
CA LYS A 60 -13.24 -7.38 -25.12
C LYS A 60 -12.40 -8.67 -25.00
N GLN A 61 -11.52 -8.91 -25.97
CA GLN A 61 -10.60 -10.05 -25.99
C GLN A 61 -9.30 -9.69 -25.28
N TRP A 62 -9.32 -9.66 -23.95
CA TRP A 62 -8.19 -9.22 -23.14
C TRP A 62 -6.90 -10.04 -23.39
N SER A 63 -7.01 -11.35 -23.68
CA SER A 63 -5.85 -12.20 -23.97
C SER A 63 -5.16 -11.80 -25.26
N ASN A 64 -5.92 -11.54 -26.34
CA ASN A 64 -5.36 -11.06 -27.60
C ASN A 64 -4.77 -9.65 -27.44
N TYR A 65 -5.44 -8.78 -26.69
CA TYR A 65 -4.93 -7.45 -26.35
C TYR A 65 -3.57 -7.53 -25.64
N LEU A 66 -3.42 -8.42 -24.64
CA LEU A 66 -2.15 -8.60 -23.92
C LEU A 66 -1.04 -9.12 -24.83
N LYS A 67 -1.33 -10.03 -25.77
CA LYS A 67 -0.35 -10.50 -26.76
C LYS A 67 0.16 -9.34 -27.62
N CYS A 68 -0.75 -8.55 -28.19
CA CYS A 68 -0.38 -7.36 -28.97
C CYS A 68 0.45 -6.37 -28.15
N LYS A 69 0.09 -6.15 -26.88
CA LYS A 69 0.82 -5.27 -25.97
C LYS A 69 2.24 -5.76 -25.70
N ILE A 70 2.41 -7.05 -25.40
CA ILE A 70 3.73 -7.66 -25.20
C ILE A 70 4.59 -7.54 -26.46
N ASP A 71 4.02 -7.76 -27.64
CA ASP A 71 4.76 -7.66 -28.89
C ASP A 71 5.21 -6.20 -29.15
N LEU A 72 4.35 -5.23 -28.87
CA LEU A 72 4.70 -3.81 -28.97
C LEU A 72 5.80 -3.41 -27.96
N ASP A 73 5.69 -3.84 -26.71
CA ASP A 73 6.70 -3.58 -25.68
C ASP A 73 8.06 -4.23 -26.02
N LYS A 74 8.06 -5.42 -26.63
CA LYS A 74 9.29 -6.09 -27.11
C LYS A 74 9.96 -5.35 -28.26
N GLU A 75 9.18 -4.82 -29.22
CA GLU A 75 9.74 -4.03 -30.32
C GLU A 75 10.30 -2.71 -29.79
N LEU A 76 9.57 -2.04 -28.90
CA LEU A 76 10.02 -0.81 -28.25
C LEU A 76 11.32 -1.04 -27.45
N LEU A 77 11.45 -2.14 -26.72
CA LEU A 77 12.69 -2.50 -26.02
C LEU A 77 13.86 -2.74 -26.98
N LYS A 78 13.62 -3.35 -28.15
CA LYS A 78 14.66 -3.54 -29.19
C LYS A 78 15.12 -2.20 -29.76
N ASP A 79 14.20 -1.27 -29.98
CA ASP A 79 14.52 0.05 -30.54
C ASP A 79 15.26 0.93 -29.54
N ILE A 80 14.94 0.86 -28.25
CA ILE A 80 15.70 1.54 -27.19
C ILE A 80 17.13 1.01 -27.14
N LYS A 81 17.32 -0.32 -27.11
CA LYS A 81 18.66 -0.94 -27.05
C LYS A 81 19.55 -0.61 -28.25
N LYS A 82 18.94 -0.34 -29.41
CA LYS A 82 19.65 0.09 -30.62
C LYS A 82 19.96 1.60 -30.65
N GLY A 83 19.44 2.37 -29.69
CA GLY A 83 19.55 3.83 -29.66
C GLY A 83 18.67 4.52 -30.71
N ASN A 84 17.66 3.83 -31.23
CA ASN A 84 16.78 4.36 -32.28
C ASN A 84 15.66 5.24 -31.73
N THR A 85 15.32 5.08 -30.45
CA THR A 85 14.22 5.81 -29.80
C THR A 85 14.52 6.08 -28.33
N ILE A 86 13.95 7.16 -27.81
CA ILE A 86 13.94 7.49 -26.38
C ILE A 86 12.50 7.32 -25.91
N SER A 87 12.29 6.39 -24.98
CA SER A 87 10.98 6.15 -24.37
C SER A 87 10.82 6.97 -23.09
N GLY A 88 9.58 7.34 -22.77
CA GLY A 88 9.23 7.90 -21.46
C GLY A 88 9.27 6.87 -20.33
N LYS A 89 9.34 5.57 -20.66
CA LYS A 89 9.53 4.47 -19.71
C LYS A 89 10.96 3.97 -19.74
N SER A 90 11.50 3.62 -18.57
CA SER A 90 12.81 2.97 -18.46
C SER A 90 12.79 1.54 -19.05
N GLU A 91 13.96 1.03 -19.46
CA GLU A 91 14.07 -0.36 -19.93
C GLU A 91 13.58 -1.38 -18.90
N GLU A 92 13.76 -1.08 -17.61
CA GLU A 92 13.33 -1.94 -16.50
C GLU A 92 11.80 -1.97 -16.38
N GLU A 93 11.13 -0.83 -16.51
CA GLU A 93 9.67 -0.76 -16.53
C GLU A 93 9.08 -1.54 -17.70
N ILE A 94 9.68 -1.46 -18.88
CA ILE A 94 9.19 -2.20 -20.06
C ILE A 94 9.39 -3.70 -19.90
N LYS A 95 10.54 -4.14 -19.38
CA LYS A 95 10.78 -5.57 -19.06
C LYS A 95 9.78 -6.08 -18.05
N LYS A 96 9.48 -5.30 -17.02
CA LYS A 96 8.47 -5.61 -16.01
C LYS A 96 7.07 -5.73 -16.63
N ASP A 97 6.66 -4.79 -17.49
CA ASP A 97 5.35 -4.85 -18.16
C ASP A 97 5.22 -6.12 -19.02
N ILE A 98 6.27 -6.48 -19.77
CA ILE A 98 6.32 -7.73 -20.55
C ILE A 98 6.16 -8.96 -19.65
N GLU A 99 6.89 -9.00 -18.54
CA GLU A 99 6.88 -10.12 -17.60
C GLU A 99 5.51 -10.29 -16.93
N VAL A 100 4.95 -9.21 -16.37
CA VAL A 100 3.62 -9.22 -15.73
C VAL A 100 2.55 -9.65 -16.73
N ASN A 101 2.54 -9.07 -17.94
CA ASN A 101 1.57 -9.44 -18.97
C ASN A 101 1.74 -10.89 -19.42
N GLY A 102 2.97 -11.40 -19.45
CA GLY A 102 3.28 -12.81 -19.71
C GLY A 102 2.68 -13.74 -18.65
N ILE A 103 2.90 -13.42 -17.37
CA ILE A 103 2.34 -14.18 -16.23
C ILE A 103 0.79 -14.17 -16.28
N LEU A 104 0.18 -13.04 -16.61
CA LEU A 104 -1.27 -12.92 -16.73
C LEU A 104 -1.82 -13.80 -17.85
N LEU A 105 -1.14 -13.85 -19.01
CA LEU A 105 -1.52 -14.73 -20.11
C LEU A 105 -1.39 -16.21 -19.76
N GLU A 106 -0.28 -16.59 -19.12
CA GLU A 106 -0.02 -17.98 -18.72
C GLU A 106 -1.06 -18.47 -17.72
N LYS A 107 -1.38 -17.65 -16.71
CA LYS A 107 -2.37 -17.98 -15.68
C LYS A 107 -3.82 -17.72 -16.09
N ASN A 108 -4.05 -17.24 -17.32
CA ASN A 108 -5.36 -16.88 -17.85
C ASN A 108 -6.13 -15.85 -16.98
N ILE A 109 -5.43 -14.83 -16.47
CA ILE A 109 -5.97 -13.80 -15.56
C ILE A 109 -6.25 -12.51 -16.33
N GLU A 110 -7.46 -11.95 -16.17
CA GLU A 110 -7.80 -10.66 -16.77
C GLU A 110 -6.94 -9.53 -16.18
N PRO A 111 -6.29 -8.70 -17.03
CA PRO A 111 -5.45 -7.60 -16.54
C PRO A 111 -6.29 -6.53 -15.87
N ILE A 112 -5.78 -6.00 -14.76
CA ILE A 112 -6.36 -4.86 -14.06
C ILE A 112 -5.37 -3.72 -13.97
N TYR A 113 -5.89 -2.50 -13.82
CA TYR A 113 -5.08 -1.35 -13.46
C TYR A 113 -4.79 -1.40 -11.96
N ASP A 114 -3.74 -2.09 -11.55
CA ASP A 114 -3.45 -2.40 -10.15
C ASP A 114 -3.35 -1.17 -9.23
N THR A 115 -2.94 -0.01 -9.75
CA THR A 115 -2.83 1.25 -8.97
C THR A 115 -4.16 1.93 -8.67
N VAL A 116 -5.22 1.65 -9.44
CA VAL A 116 -6.50 2.39 -9.34
C VAL A 116 -7.74 1.50 -9.39
N SER A 117 -7.59 0.20 -9.65
CA SER A 117 -8.69 -0.73 -9.74
C SER A 117 -9.34 -0.91 -8.37
N MET A 118 -10.64 -0.68 -8.30
CA MET A 118 -11.44 -0.87 -7.07
C MET A 118 -12.14 -2.23 -7.07
N GLN A 119 -11.52 -3.26 -7.64
CA GLN A 119 -11.95 -4.65 -7.45
C GLN A 119 -11.65 -5.10 -6.02
N GLY A 120 -12.43 -6.05 -5.49
CA GLY A 120 -12.36 -6.46 -4.08
C GLY A 120 -10.94 -6.69 -3.54
N TYR A 121 -10.18 -7.63 -4.12
CA TYR A 121 -8.83 -7.94 -3.65
C TYR A 121 -7.86 -6.77 -3.84
N ASN A 122 -7.92 -6.08 -4.99
CA ASN A 122 -7.05 -4.94 -5.24
C ASN A 122 -7.35 -3.75 -4.32
N PHE A 123 -8.62 -3.56 -3.94
CA PHE A 123 -9.01 -2.56 -2.95
C PHE A 123 -8.32 -2.80 -1.60
N ILE A 124 -8.27 -4.04 -1.11
CA ILE A 124 -7.55 -4.35 0.13
C ILE A 124 -6.06 -4.05 -0.02
N LYS A 125 -5.44 -4.40 -1.16
CA LYS A 125 -4.05 -4.01 -1.46
C LYS A 125 -3.86 -2.48 -1.41
N LEU A 126 -4.78 -1.70 -1.97
CA LEU A 126 -4.72 -0.23 -1.94
C LEU A 126 -4.89 0.33 -0.52
N VAL A 127 -5.77 -0.25 0.30
CA VAL A 127 -5.96 0.13 1.72
C VAL A 127 -4.67 -0.02 2.52
N LEU A 128 -3.89 -1.08 2.25
CA LEU A 128 -2.61 -1.34 2.91
C LEU A 128 -1.49 -0.35 2.51
N GLY A 129 -1.75 0.57 1.58
CA GLY A 129 -0.86 1.68 1.28
C GLY A 129 -0.80 2.72 2.41
N SER A 130 0.30 3.48 2.48
CA SER A 130 0.56 4.46 3.55
C SER A 130 -0.56 5.46 3.80
N ALA A 131 -1.14 6.06 2.76
CA ALA A 131 -2.14 7.11 2.94
C ALA A 131 -3.41 6.62 3.66
N LEU A 132 -3.99 5.50 3.21
CA LEU A 132 -5.20 4.94 3.82
C LEU A 132 -4.88 4.26 5.17
N THR A 133 -3.73 3.61 5.30
CA THR A 133 -3.29 3.03 6.57
C THR A 133 -3.12 4.10 7.65
N LEU A 134 -2.54 5.26 7.32
CA LEU A 134 -2.38 6.37 8.25
C LEU A 134 -3.74 6.93 8.71
N ILE A 135 -4.73 7.02 7.82
CA ILE A 135 -6.10 7.39 8.19
C ILE A 135 -6.70 6.36 9.16
N ILE A 136 -6.53 5.06 8.89
CA ILE A 136 -6.99 3.98 9.78
C ILE A 136 -6.37 4.11 11.17
N ILE A 137 -5.07 4.42 11.25
CA ILE A 137 -4.37 4.64 12.52
C ILE A 137 -4.93 5.84 13.28
N ILE A 138 -5.18 6.97 12.60
CA ILE A 138 -5.77 8.15 13.24
C ILE A 138 -7.16 7.82 13.80
N VAL A 139 -7.99 7.10 13.04
CA VAL A 139 -9.30 6.64 13.51
C VAL A 139 -9.15 5.72 14.72
N ALA A 140 -8.21 4.77 14.69
CA ALA A 140 -7.93 3.90 15.83
C ALA A 140 -7.54 4.69 17.09
N ILE A 141 -6.70 5.72 16.95
CA ILE A 141 -6.28 6.61 18.05
C ILE A 141 -7.49 7.34 18.64
N ILE A 142 -8.34 7.92 17.80
CA ILE A 142 -9.53 8.66 18.25
C ILE A 142 -10.46 7.72 19.02
N LEU A 143 -10.74 6.54 18.49
CA LEU A 143 -11.62 5.56 19.13
C LEU A 143 -11.06 5.04 20.47
N SER A 144 -9.73 4.97 20.64
CA SER A 144 -9.13 4.44 21.86
C SER A 144 -8.73 5.50 22.91
N ALA A 145 -8.55 6.77 22.52
CA ALA A 145 -8.03 7.81 23.40
C ALA A 145 -9.00 8.20 24.51
N ASP A 146 -10.30 8.14 24.23
CA ASP A 146 -11.33 8.66 25.14
C ASP A 146 -11.58 7.77 26.36
N ILE A 147 -11.18 6.49 26.34
CA ILE A 147 -11.60 5.53 27.36
C ILE A 147 -11.03 5.77 28.74
N ILE A 148 -9.79 6.23 28.81
CA ILE A 148 -9.12 6.49 30.09
C ILE A 148 -9.22 7.98 30.43
N SER A 149 -9.01 8.84 29.44
CA SER A 149 -9.04 10.29 29.61
C SER A 149 -10.42 10.79 30.02
N SER A 150 -11.52 10.24 29.48
CA SER A 150 -12.87 10.62 29.91
C SER A 150 -13.16 10.25 31.37
N GLU A 151 -12.55 9.19 31.90
CA GLU A 151 -12.68 8.83 33.31
C GLU A 151 -11.92 9.80 34.22
N PHE A 152 -10.75 10.28 33.76
CA PHE A 152 -10.00 11.32 34.45
C PHE A 152 -10.74 12.66 34.44
N GLU A 153 -11.31 13.07 33.30
CA GLU A 153 -12.11 14.30 33.18
C GLU A 153 -13.37 14.26 34.07
N SER A 154 -14.12 13.16 34.01
CA SER A 154 -15.38 12.99 34.76
C SER A 154 -15.18 12.66 36.25
N ASN A 155 -13.93 12.50 36.71
CA ASN A 155 -13.60 12.04 38.06
C ASN A 155 -14.20 10.68 38.46
N THR A 156 -14.80 9.94 37.51
CA THR A 156 -15.40 8.62 37.74
C THR A 156 -14.36 7.56 38.06
N TYR A 157 -13.10 7.80 37.69
CA TYR A 157 -11.95 7.00 38.14
C TYR A 157 -11.96 6.80 39.67
N LYS A 158 -12.34 7.82 40.45
CA LYS A 158 -12.39 7.76 41.92
C LYS A 158 -13.39 6.72 42.42
N LEU A 159 -14.53 6.57 41.75
CA LEU A 159 -15.53 5.56 42.09
C LEU A 159 -15.01 4.15 41.78
N LEU A 160 -14.40 3.99 40.61
CA LEU A 160 -13.73 2.74 40.19
C LEU A 160 -12.71 2.28 41.24
N PHE A 161 -12.01 3.23 41.87
CA PHE A 161 -11.00 2.96 42.91
C PHE A 161 -11.55 2.65 44.30
N THR A 162 -12.85 2.79 44.54
CA THR A 162 -13.48 2.34 45.81
C THR A 162 -13.84 0.85 45.79
N GLN A 163 -13.80 0.22 44.62
CA GLN A 163 -14.12 -1.20 44.46
C GLN A 163 -12.95 -2.08 44.89
N PRO A 164 -13.20 -3.27 45.49
CA PRO A 164 -12.16 -4.19 45.96
C PRO A 164 -11.53 -4.99 44.80
N ILE A 165 -11.16 -4.30 43.72
CA ILE A 165 -10.61 -4.87 42.49
C ILE A 165 -9.22 -4.28 42.25
N SER A 166 -8.28 -5.10 41.78
CA SER A 166 -6.94 -4.64 41.40
C SER A 166 -7.01 -3.63 40.26
N LYS A 167 -6.45 -2.45 40.50
CA LYS A 167 -6.42 -1.30 39.58
C LYS A 167 -5.82 -1.65 38.22
N ASN A 168 -4.74 -2.43 38.24
CA ASN A 168 -4.06 -2.88 37.03
C ASN A 168 -4.92 -3.84 36.22
N SER A 169 -5.73 -4.68 36.88
CA SER A 169 -6.65 -5.59 36.21
C SER A 169 -7.80 -4.84 35.55
N ILE A 170 -8.26 -3.73 36.14
CA ILE A 170 -9.27 -2.85 35.53
C ILE A 170 -8.69 -2.19 34.26
N LEU A 171 -7.50 -1.60 34.37
CA LEU A 171 -6.82 -0.98 33.23
C LEU A 171 -6.60 -2.00 32.11
N PHE A 172 -6.04 -3.17 32.44
CA PHE A 172 -5.76 -4.25 31.49
C PHE A 172 -7.02 -4.80 30.81
N SER A 173 -8.13 -4.96 31.56
CA SER A 173 -9.40 -5.40 30.98
C SER A 173 -9.96 -4.36 30.01
N LYS A 174 -9.86 -3.07 30.35
CA LYS A 174 -10.25 -1.97 29.47
C LYS A 174 -9.38 -1.92 28.21
N THR A 175 -8.06 -2.05 28.35
CA THR A 175 -7.12 -1.99 27.20
C THR A 175 -7.38 -3.12 26.20
N ILE A 176 -7.60 -4.35 26.69
CA ILE A 176 -7.96 -5.48 25.82
C ILE A 176 -9.31 -5.24 25.15
N SER A 177 -10.32 -4.86 25.94
CA SER A 177 -11.68 -4.66 25.42
C SER A 177 -11.70 -3.65 24.28
N ILE A 178 -11.04 -2.49 24.46
CA ILE A 178 -11.00 -1.51 23.39
C ILE A 178 -10.20 -1.96 22.19
N THR A 179 -9.06 -2.60 22.42
CA THR A 179 -8.22 -3.08 21.31
C THR A 179 -9.00 -4.06 20.44
N ILE A 180 -9.79 -4.95 21.05
CA ILE A 180 -10.70 -5.85 20.33
C ILE A 180 -11.79 -5.06 19.61
N ILE A 181 -12.48 -4.14 20.29
CA ILE A 181 -13.58 -3.35 19.70
C ILE A 181 -13.09 -2.54 18.49
N VAL A 182 -11.96 -1.84 18.60
CA VAL A 182 -11.38 -1.04 17.50
C VAL A 182 -11.02 -1.94 16.32
N ASN A 183 -10.38 -3.08 16.56
CA ASN A 183 -10.10 -4.04 15.49
C ASN A 183 -11.39 -4.54 14.84
N VAL A 184 -12.40 -4.94 15.61
CA VAL A 184 -13.69 -5.40 15.09
C VAL A 184 -14.37 -4.32 14.24
N ILE A 185 -14.38 -3.06 14.69
CA ILE A 185 -14.93 -1.93 13.93
C ILE A 185 -14.19 -1.74 12.61
N ILE A 186 -12.85 -1.68 12.63
CA ILE A 186 -12.06 -1.44 11.41
C ILE A 186 -12.20 -2.62 10.43
N PHE A 187 -12.04 -3.85 10.90
CA PHE A 187 -12.14 -5.04 10.05
C PHE A 187 -13.57 -5.25 9.52
N SER A 188 -14.61 -4.92 10.29
CA SER A 188 -15.99 -4.98 9.79
C SER A 188 -16.24 -3.93 8.71
N MET A 189 -15.73 -2.70 8.86
CA MET A 189 -15.79 -1.67 7.81
C MET A 189 -15.05 -2.11 6.54
N LEU A 190 -13.85 -2.69 6.68
CA LEU A 190 -13.07 -3.20 5.55
C LEU A 190 -13.79 -4.35 4.84
N ALA A 191 -14.36 -5.30 5.60
CA ALA A 191 -15.14 -6.40 5.05
C ALA A 191 -16.37 -5.88 4.28
N LEU A 192 -17.10 -4.92 4.86
CA LEU A 192 -18.26 -4.30 4.22
C LEU A 192 -17.87 -3.62 2.90
N LEU A 193 -16.81 -2.80 2.89
CA LEU A 193 -16.33 -2.14 1.67
C LEU A 193 -15.84 -3.15 0.62
N PHE A 194 -15.14 -4.20 1.06
CA PHE A 194 -14.73 -5.31 0.18
C PHE A 194 -15.93 -5.98 -0.51
N PHE A 195 -17.00 -6.27 0.22
CA PHE A 195 -18.21 -6.86 -0.36
C PHE A 195 -18.93 -5.89 -1.31
N ILE A 196 -19.10 -4.63 -0.93
CA ILE A 196 -19.75 -3.62 -1.78
C ILE A 196 -18.98 -3.47 -3.11
N LEU A 197 -17.67 -3.31 -3.03
CA LEU A 197 -16.81 -3.15 -4.20
C LEU A 197 -16.70 -4.44 -5.01
N GLY A 198 -16.65 -5.59 -4.35
CA GLY A 198 -16.66 -6.90 -4.99
C GLY A 198 -17.92 -7.15 -5.82
N VAL A 199 -19.09 -6.79 -5.29
CA VAL A 199 -20.37 -6.91 -6.02
C VAL A 199 -20.46 -5.89 -7.16
N LYS A 200 -20.00 -4.65 -6.95
CA LYS A 200 -20.13 -3.57 -7.96
C LYS A 200 -19.12 -3.70 -9.11
N ASN A 201 -17.87 -4.05 -8.80
CA ASN A 201 -16.74 -3.98 -9.72
C ASN A 201 -16.11 -5.36 -10.02
N GLY A 202 -16.52 -6.41 -9.31
CA GLY A 202 -15.89 -7.73 -9.32
C GLY A 202 -14.88 -7.89 -8.17
N PHE A 203 -14.71 -9.12 -7.69
CA PHE A 203 -13.74 -9.44 -6.64
C PHE A 203 -12.29 -9.43 -7.16
N GLY A 204 -12.09 -9.74 -8.44
CA GLY A 204 -10.78 -9.97 -9.05
C GLY A 204 -10.29 -11.40 -8.83
N ASP A 205 -9.06 -11.67 -9.22
CA ASP A 205 -8.43 -12.99 -9.10
C ASP A 205 -7.45 -13.04 -7.91
N LEU A 206 -7.55 -14.09 -7.09
CA LEU A 206 -6.66 -14.34 -5.94
C LEU A 206 -5.21 -14.62 -6.36
N ASN A 207 -5.02 -15.13 -7.57
CA ASN A 207 -3.71 -15.48 -8.13
C ASN A 207 -3.07 -14.32 -8.90
N TYR A 208 -3.69 -13.13 -8.87
CA TYR A 208 -3.17 -11.95 -9.53
C TYR A 208 -1.73 -11.65 -9.04
N PRO A 209 -0.75 -11.51 -9.95
CA PRO A 209 0.64 -11.31 -9.59
C PRO A 209 0.83 -9.93 -8.98
N THR A 210 1.31 -9.91 -7.74
CA THR A 210 1.74 -8.70 -7.04
C THR A 210 3.25 -8.72 -6.91
N GLN A 211 3.88 -7.63 -7.32
CA GLN A 211 5.33 -7.51 -7.27
C GLN A 211 5.82 -7.42 -5.82
N PHE A 212 6.95 -8.06 -5.54
CA PHE A 212 7.76 -7.82 -4.36
C PHE A 212 9.24 -7.82 -4.73
N PHE A 213 10.08 -7.25 -3.88
CA PHE A 213 11.52 -7.22 -4.05
C PHE A 213 12.22 -8.00 -2.94
N ILE A 214 13.12 -8.91 -3.30
CA ILE A 214 14.04 -9.58 -2.37
C ILE A 214 15.46 -9.31 -2.86
N ASN A 215 16.29 -8.71 -2.01
CA ASN A 215 17.70 -8.44 -2.30
C ASN A 215 17.97 -7.68 -3.62
N GLY A 216 17.02 -6.85 -4.06
CA GLY A 216 17.12 -6.10 -5.32
C GLY A 216 16.62 -6.85 -6.55
N GLU A 217 16.21 -8.11 -6.42
CA GLU A 217 15.56 -8.89 -7.48
C GLU A 217 14.03 -8.79 -7.37
N ILE A 218 13.38 -8.78 -8.52
CA ILE A 218 11.92 -8.73 -8.63
C ILE A 218 11.37 -10.15 -8.53
N GLY A 219 10.40 -10.33 -7.64
CA GLY A 219 9.59 -11.54 -7.57
C GLY A 219 8.10 -11.23 -7.62
N TYR A 220 7.28 -12.25 -7.86
CA TYR A 220 5.82 -12.14 -7.89
C TYR A 220 5.18 -13.08 -6.90
N ILE A 221 4.26 -12.53 -6.11
CA ILE A 221 3.45 -13.26 -5.15
C ILE A 221 1.98 -13.08 -5.50
N GLU A 222 1.18 -14.11 -5.24
CA GLU A 222 -0.26 -14.04 -5.42
C GLU A 222 -0.87 -13.01 -4.46
N ILE A 223 -1.81 -12.21 -4.98
CA ILE A 223 -2.44 -11.15 -4.20
C ILE A 223 -3.16 -11.69 -2.94
N GLY A 224 -3.68 -12.93 -2.99
CA GLY A 224 -4.28 -13.58 -1.82
C GLY A 224 -3.33 -13.73 -0.64
N ARG A 225 -2.11 -14.22 -0.90
CA ARG A 225 -1.07 -14.35 0.13
C ARG A 225 -0.57 -12.98 0.60
N TYR A 226 -0.42 -12.03 -0.32
CA TYR A 226 -0.08 -10.65 0.01
C TYR A 226 -1.10 -10.03 0.98
N ILE A 227 -2.40 -10.14 0.69
CA ILE A 227 -3.48 -9.62 1.52
C ILE A 227 -3.50 -10.31 2.89
N GLY A 228 -3.32 -11.64 2.94
CA GLY A 228 -3.32 -12.38 4.21
C GLY A 228 -2.26 -11.86 5.19
N VAL A 229 -1.03 -11.68 4.71
CA VAL A 229 0.06 -11.10 5.52
C VAL A 229 -0.23 -9.63 5.85
N GLY A 230 -0.73 -8.86 4.88
CA GLY A 230 -1.00 -7.44 5.07
C GLY A 230 -2.09 -7.15 6.10
N LEU A 231 -3.17 -7.95 6.11
CA LEU A 231 -4.22 -7.86 7.12
C LEU A 231 -3.72 -8.23 8.51
N LEU A 232 -2.83 -9.23 8.61
CA LEU A 232 -2.19 -9.57 9.89
C LEU A 232 -1.28 -8.43 10.39
N SER A 233 -0.49 -7.83 9.51
CA SER A 233 0.30 -6.63 9.84
C SER A 233 -0.57 -5.44 10.23
N LEU A 234 -1.73 -5.26 9.59
CA LEU A 234 -2.69 -4.20 9.94
C LEU A 234 -3.27 -4.44 11.34
N LEU A 235 -3.64 -5.68 11.66
CA LEU A 235 -4.14 -6.05 12.99
C LEU A 235 -3.11 -5.70 14.08
N THR A 236 -1.86 -6.13 13.92
CA THR A 236 -0.81 -5.82 14.91
C THR A 236 -0.50 -4.34 15.00
N LEU A 237 -0.53 -3.62 13.87
CA LEU A 237 -0.34 -2.17 13.84
C LEU A 237 -1.45 -1.44 14.60
N ILE A 238 -2.72 -1.82 14.40
CA ILE A 238 -3.86 -1.27 15.15
C ILE A 238 -3.67 -1.53 16.65
N THR A 239 -3.31 -2.76 17.03
CA THR A 239 -3.09 -3.10 18.46
C THR A 239 -2.00 -2.25 19.11
N PHE A 240 -0.88 -2.03 18.41
CA PHE A 240 0.19 -1.14 18.86
C PHE A 240 -0.30 0.31 19.01
N THR A 241 -1.06 0.82 18.04
CA THR A 241 -1.57 2.20 18.09
C THR A 241 -2.58 2.43 19.20
N CYS A 242 -3.43 1.43 19.50
CA CYS A 242 -4.32 1.47 20.66
C CYS A 242 -3.52 1.52 21.97
N ALA A 243 -2.47 0.71 22.12
CA ALA A 243 -1.60 0.75 23.29
C ALA A 243 -0.93 2.13 23.45
N LEU A 244 -0.44 2.73 22.37
CA LEU A 244 0.14 4.08 22.37
C LEU A 244 -0.89 5.16 22.74
N SER A 245 -2.10 5.07 22.20
CA SER A 245 -3.19 6.01 22.50
C SER A 245 -3.60 5.93 23.97
N ILE A 246 -3.68 4.72 24.54
CA ILE A 246 -3.93 4.50 25.97
C ILE A 246 -2.82 5.11 26.83
N PHE A 247 -1.55 4.90 26.47
CA PHE A 247 -0.43 5.53 27.16
C PHE A 247 -0.55 7.06 27.16
N SER A 248 -0.86 7.65 26.00
CA SER A 248 -1.09 9.09 25.90
C SER A 248 -2.26 9.56 26.78
N SER A 249 -3.33 8.78 26.84
CA SER A 249 -4.52 9.05 27.65
C SER A 249 -4.21 9.12 29.14
N ILE A 250 -3.37 8.20 29.63
CA ILE A 250 -2.89 8.18 31.01
C ILE A 250 -2.02 9.41 31.31
N VAL A 251 -1.17 9.85 30.38
CA VAL A 251 -0.30 11.00 30.57
C VAL A 251 -1.10 12.31 30.60
N CYS A 252 -2.02 12.48 29.64
CA CYS A 252 -2.57 13.80 29.32
C CYS A 252 -3.81 14.19 30.13
N SER A 253 -4.47 13.22 30.79
CA SER A 253 -5.67 13.39 31.64
C SER A 253 -6.91 14.00 30.97
N ASN A 254 -6.77 14.64 29.81
CA ASN A 254 -7.86 15.14 28.98
C ASN A 254 -7.87 14.42 27.62
N THR A 255 -9.06 14.21 27.09
CA THR A 255 -9.37 13.52 25.82
C THR A 255 -8.69 14.20 24.65
N SER A 256 -8.92 15.52 24.52
CA SER A 256 -8.41 16.34 23.43
C SER A 256 -6.88 16.37 23.36
N SER A 257 -6.20 16.45 24.51
CA SER A 257 -4.74 16.44 24.56
C SER A 257 -4.17 15.05 24.29
N SER A 258 -4.81 13.99 24.78
CA SER A 258 -4.43 12.59 24.49
C SER A 258 -4.46 12.31 22.98
N ILE A 259 -5.55 12.66 22.31
CA ILE A 259 -5.69 12.46 20.86
C ILE A 259 -4.60 13.23 20.13
N SER A 260 -4.43 14.52 20.46
CA SER A 260 -3.47 15.40 19.81
C SER A 260 -2.04 14.88 19.94
N ILE A 261 -1.63 14.48 21.14
CA ILE A 261 -0.27 13.98 21.41
C ILE A 261 -0.03 12.64 20.71
N ALA A 262 -0.97 11.71 20.75
CA ALA A 262 -0.84 10.43 20.06
C ALA A 262 -0.67 10.61 18.54
N ILE A 263 -1.48 11.49 17.92
CA ILE A 263 -1.38 11.80 16.49
C ILE A 263 -0.04 12.47 16.18
N ILE A 264 0.38 13.47 16.96
CA ILE A 264 1.66 14.17 16.77
C ILE A 264 2.81 13.16 16.81
N ILE A 265 2.84 12.25 17.78
CA ILE A 265 3.88 11.23 17.92
C ILE A 265 3.93 10.34 16.68
N VAL A 266 2.78 9.78 16.26
CA VAL A 266 2.70 8.88 15.10
C VAL A 266 3.15 9.57 13.83
N VAL A 267 2.61 10.75 13.53
CA VAL A 267 2.89 11.47 12.28
C VAL A 267 4.33 11.97 12.24
N SER A 268 4.83 12.57 13.33
CA SER A 268 6.20 13.08 13.38
C SER A 268 7.24 11.96 13.23
N LEU A 269 7.08 10.84 13.93
CA LEU A 269 8.01 9.72 13.83
C LEU A 269 7.93 9.05 12.47
N TYR A 270 6.74 8.91 11.88
CA TYR A 270 6.59 8.42 10.51
C TYR A 270 7.35 9.30 9.50
N MET A 271 7.22 10.62 9.60
CA MET A 271 7.94 11.56 8.74
C MET A 271 9.46 11.48 8.92
N ILE A 272 9.95 11.42 10.16
CA ILE A 272 11.39 11.34 10.47
C ILE A 272 12.02 10.09 9.85
N ILE A 273 11.33 8.94 9.94
CA ILE A 273 11.81 7.67 9.39
C ILE A 273 11.88 7.73 7.86
N ASN A 274 10.85 8.27 7.22
CA ASN A 274 10.81 8.39 5.76
C ASN A 274 11.90 9.33 5.19
N HIS A 275 12.40 10.28 5.99
CA HIS A 275 13.55 11.11 5.61
C HIS A 275 14.91 10.38 5.69
N GLY A 276 14.94 9.17 6.25
CA GLY A 276 16.10 8.29 6.17
C GLY A 276 17.19 8.53 7.22
N PHE A 277 16.93 9.35 8.25
CA PHE A 277 17.91 9.66 9.30
C PHE A 277 18.32 8.43 10.13
N ILE A 278 17.49 7.37 10.16
CA ILE A 278 17.60 6.27 11.13
C ILE A 278 17.51 4.89 10.43
N ASN A 279 17.98 4.79 9.19
CA ASN A 279 17.84 3.61 8.33
C ASN A 279 18.37 2.30 8.93
N SER A 280 19.52 2.34 9.61
CA SER A 280 20.18 1.14 10.15
C SER A 280 19.36 0.42 11.22
N ILE A 281 18.58 1.15 12.02
CA ILE A 281 17.74 0.59 13.10
C ILE A 281 16.25 0.69 12.80
N ALA A 282 15.87 1.05 11.57
CA ALA A 282 14.47 1.23 11.17
C ALA A 282 13.60 -0.01 11.41
N HIS A 283 14.18 -1.22 11.36
CA HIS A 283 13.49 -2.48 11.66
C HIS A 283 13.07 -2.64 13.13
N LEU A 284 13.63 -1.84 14.05
CA LEU A 284 13.23 -1.82 15.46
C LEU A 284 12.19 -0.73 15.75
N ILE A 285 11.97 0.19 14.81
CA ILE A 285 11.06 1.32 15.03
C ILE A 285 9.66 0.93 14.53
N PRO A 286 8.64 0.87 15.40
CA PRO A 286 7.31 0.40 15.01
C PRO A 286 6.64 1.28 13.95
N PHE A 287 6.95 2.58 13.93
CA PHE A 287 6.41 3.53 12.95
C PHE A 287 6.92 3.31 11.52
N THR A 288 8.01 2.56 11.32
CA THR A 288 8.47 2.14 9.98
C THR A 288 7.42 1.28 9.27
N TYR A 289 6.60 0.57 10.04
CA TYR A 289 5.64 -0.41 9.53
C TYR A 289 4.25 0.16 9.24
N ILE A 290 4.09 1.50 9.29
CA ILE A 290 2.85 2.18 8.91
C ILE A 290 2.55 1.99 7.42
N ASP A 291 3.57 1.97 6.56
CA ASP A 291 3.39 1.69 5.14
C ASP A 291 3.47 0.19 4.86
N ILE A 292 2.41 -0.52 5.22
CA ILE A 292 2.35 -1.99 5.13
C ILE A 292 2.66 -2.44 3.71
N SER A 293 2.09 -1.78 2.70
CA SER A 293 2.30 -2.13 1.30
C SER A 293 3.78 -2.06 0.91
N ASN A 294 4.47 -0.97 1.23
CA ASN A 294 5.88 -0.81 0.88
C ASN A 294 6.82 -1.73 1.69
N VAL A 295 6.42 -2.14 2.90
CA VAL A 295 7.14 -3.19 3.65
C VAL A 295 6.96 -4.55 2.99
N LEU A 296 5.73 -4.90 2.62
CA LEU A 296 5.41 -6.20 2.00
C LEU A 296 6.05 -6.34 0.61
N GLN A 297 6.11 -5.25 -0.14
CA GLN A 297 6.76 -5.22 -1.44
C GLN A 297 8.29 -5.15 -1.34
N GLY A 298 8.88 -4.93 -0.15
CA GLY A 298 10.33 -4.83 0.02
C GLY A 298 10.94 -3.47 -0.39
N ASN A 299 10.10 -2.49 -0.77
CA ASN A 299 10.53 -1.15 -1.18
C ASN A 299 11.29 -0.44 -0.06
N ILE A 300 10.81 -0.54 1.19
CA ILE A 300 11.47 0.09 2.34
C ILE A 300 12.80 -0.60 2.67
N ALA A 301 12.88 -1.93 2.54
CA ALA A 301 14.12 -2.67 2.77
C ALA A 301 15.23 -2.21 1.81
N ILE A 302 14.89 -1.99 0.54
CA ILE A 302 15.81 -1.44 -0.47
C ILE A 302 16.16 0.02 -0.15
N ALA A 303 15.16 0.86 0.09
CA ALA A 303 15.36 2.30 0.34
C ALA A 303 16.29 2.55 1.53
N PHE A 304 16.13 1.78 2.60
CA PHE A 304 16.95 1.91 3.81
C PHE A 304 18.21 1.05 3.80
N LYS A 305 18.42 0.25 2.74
CA LYS A 305 19.48 -0.77 2.65
C LYS A 305 19.50 -1.68 3.91
N ASN A 306 18.30 -2.04 4.37
CA ASN A 306 18.09 -2.77 5.61
C ASN A 306 17.12 -3.94 5.36
N SER A 307 17.68 -5.13 5.12
CA SER A 307 16.91 -6.37 4.93
C SER A 307 16.15 -6.83 6.18
N GLY A 308 16.45 -6.23 7.34
CA GLY A 308 15.68 -6.41 8.56
C GLY A 308 14.27 -5.82 8.49
N VAL A 309 13.99 -4.88 7.57
CA VAL A 309 12.63 -4.35 7.38
C VAL A 309 11.83 -5.31 6.50
N ASN A 310 11.20 -6.30 7.11
CA ASN A 310 10.38 -7.28 6.43
C ASN A 310 9.06 -7.53 7.18
N PRO A 311 8.06 -8.19 6.57
CA PRO A 311 6.75 -8.42 7.18
C PRO A 311 6.78 -9.22 8.48
N HIS A 312 7.71 -10.16 8.62
CA HIS A 312 7.85 -10.97 9.84
C HIS A 312 8.31 -10.11 11.02
N ASN A 313 9.37 -9.32 10.80
CA ASN A 313 9.88 -8.37 11.77
C ASN A 313 8.87 -7.26 12.08
N ALA A 314 8.03 -6.86 11.11
CA ALA A 314 6.92 -5.94 11.34
C ALA A 314 5.99 -6.47 12.44
N ILE A 315 5.48 -7.70 12.27
CA ILE A 315 4.57 -8.34 13.21
C ILE A 315 5.22 -8.50 14.58
N MET A 316 6.46 -9.02 14.61
CA MET A 316 7.19 -9.23 15.86
C MET A 316 7.44 -7.91 16.60
N ASN A 317 7.96 -6.90 15.90
CA ASN A 317 8.30 -5.61 16.50
C ASN A 317 7.07 -4.85 17.00
N LEU A 318 5.96 -4.87 16.25
CA LEU A 318 4.71 -4.24 16.66
C LEU A 318 4.14 -4.90 17.92
N CYS A 319 4.15 -6.23 17.99
CA CYS A 319 3.72 -6.96 19.19
C CYS A 319 4.60 -6.66 20.41
N ILE A 320 5.93 -6.70 20.25
CA ILE A 320 6.88 -6.39 21.33
C ILE A 320 6.68 -4.93 21.81
N SER A 321 6.59 -3.98 20.88
CA SER A 321 6.38 -2.57 21.18
C SER A 321 5.05 -2.33 21.89
N ALA A 322 3.98 -3.02 21.49
CA ALA A 322 2.69 -2.95 22.16
C ALA A 322 2.78 -3.44 23.62
N ILE A 323 3.46 -4.56 23.88
CA ILE A 323 3.67 -5.10 25.22
C ILE A 323 4.50 -4.12 26.08
N ILE A 324 5.57 -3.55 25.54
CA ILE A 324 6.42 -2.58 26.24
C ILE A 324 5.60 -1.35 26.63
N ILE A 325 4.82 -0.78 25.69
CA ILE A 325 3.99 0.40 25.95
C ILE A 325 2.90 0.09 26.98
N LEU A 326 2.28 -1.09 26.93
CA LEU A 326 1.30 -1.50 27.94
C LEU A 326 1.95 -1.61 29.33
N GLY A 327 3.15 -2.17 29.43
CA GLY A 327 3.92 -2.20 30.68
C GLY A 327 4.22 -0.79 31.21
N LEU A 328 4.67 0.12 30.35
CA LEU A 328 4.89 1.53 30.70
C LEU A 328 3.60 2.24 31.10
N SER A 329 2.48 1.89 30.47
CA SER A 329 1.15 2.43 30.79
C SER A 329 0.74 2.03 32.20
N ILE A 330 0.91 0.76 32.57
CA ILE A 330 0.60 0.27 33.93
C ILE A 330 1.49 0.99 34.96
N PHE A 331 2.80 1.07 34.71
CA PHE A 331 3.74 1.72 35.61
C PHE A 331 3.44 3.23 35.81
N THR A 332 3.15 3.95 34.73
CA THR A 332 2.81 5.38 34.81
C THR A 332 1.47 5.61 35.52
N PHE A 333 0.51 4.73 35.31
CA PHE A 333 -0.78 4.76 35.99
C PHE A 333 -0.63 4.60 37.51
N GLU A 334 0.14 3.62 37.98
CA GLU A 334 0.42 3.43 39.41
C GLU A 334 1.07 4.66 40.05
N ARG A 335 2.11 5.20 39.42
CA ARG A 335 2.80 6.40 39.92
C ARG A 335 1.89 7.61 40.00
N LYS A 336 1.03 7.81 39.01
CA LYS A 336 0.08 8.92 38.98
C LYS A 336 -0.92 8.82 40.14
N LEU A 337 -1.31 7.59 40.50
CA LEU A 337 -2.19 7.33 41.64
C LEU A 337 -1.51 7.59 42.99
N GLU A 338 -0.24 7.20 43.14
CA GLU A 338 0.52 7.49 44.36
C GLU A 338 0.64 8.99 44.65
N VAL A 339 0.92 9.78 43.62
CA VAL A 339 1.02 11.24 43.75
C VAL A 339 -0.31 11.86 44.16
N GLN A 340 -1.43 11.44 43.54
CA GLN A 340 -2.75 11.95 43.90
C GLN A 340 -3.18 11.58 45.33
N ASN A 341 -2.76 10.41 45.83
CA ASN A 341 -3.02 10.01 47.21
C ASN A 341 -2.19 10.80 48.22
N LYS A 342 -0.93 11.15 47.87
CA LYS A 342 -0.07 11.99 48.70
C LYS A 342 -0.57 13.43 48.81
N LEU A 343 -1.18 13.98 47.77
CA LEU A 343 -1.75 15.34 47.77
C LEU A 343 -3.05 15.48 48.60
N LYS A 344 -3.66 14.38 49.05
CA LYS A 344 -4.88 14.36 49.86
C LYS A 344 -4.62 14.13 51.36
N LYS A 345 -3.40 13.77 51.75
CA LYS A 345 -2.95 13.71 53.14
C LYS A 345 -2.24 15.01 53.47
#